data_AF-A0A953MNN3-F1
#
_entry.id   AF-A0A953MNN3-F1
#
_cell.length_a   1.000
_cell.length_b   1.000
_cell.length_c   1.000
_cell.angle_alpha   90.00
_cell.angle_beta   90.00
_cell.angle_gamma   90.00
#
_symmetry.space_group_name_H-M   'P 1'
#
loop_
_entity.id
_entity.type
_entity.pdbx_description
1 polymer ?
#
loop_
_entity_poly.entity_id
_entity_poly.type
_entity_poly.pdbx_seq_one_letter_code
_entity_poly.pdbx_strand_id
1 'polypeptide(L)'
;MKNVINQMHQVWKDVKVQDKSAAGLKKINFDEIISSIFTTGPFYFYVIDFSNMSISHLSSGFEDIHGIKCSQIKNINDLLDLNHPDDMDFIFKAEAKAIDFIIKKIGLEKFTSYKGSYNFRIKTIDGTYRLFNHQALALLVDENYKLI
;
A
#
# COMPACT_ATOMS: atom_id res chain seq x y z
N MET A 1 -9.40 -34.16 16.34
CA MET A 1 -8.25 -33.37 15.85
C MET A 1 -7.36 -34.13 14.86
N LYS A 2 -6.74 -35.28 15.22
CA LYS A 2 -5.89 -36.07 14.29
C LYS A 2 -6.58 -36.44 12.96
N ASN A 3 -7.88 -36.77 12.99
CA ASN A 3 -8.61 -37.17 11.78
C ASN A 3 -8.84 -36.02 10.77
N VAL A 4 -9.00 -34.78 11.26
CA VAL A 4 -9.20 -33.58 10.43
C VAL A 4 -7.88 -33.15 9.77
N ILE A 5 -6.77 -33.30 10.49
CA ILE A 5 -5.42 -33.07 9.96
C ILE A 5 -5.15 -34.03 8.79
N ASN A 6 -5.52 -35.31 8.94
CA ASN A 6 -5.35 -36.30 7.88
C ASN A 6 -6.21 -36.00 6.63
N GLN A 7 -7.42 -35.47 6.81
CA GLN A 7 -8.25 -35.02 5.68
C GLN A 7 -7.59 -33.86 4.93
N MET A 8 -7.00 -32.90 5.64
CA MET A 8 -6.28 -31.78 5.03
C MET A 8 -5.06 -32.24 4.21
N HIS A 9 -4.32 -33.23 4.72
CA HIS A 9 -3.20 -33.83 3.97
C HIS A 9 -3.63 -34.53 2.68
N GLN A 10 -4.84 -35.10 2.62
CA GLN A 10 -5.36 -35.70 1.39
C GLN A 10 -5.73 -34.63 0.36
N VAL A 11 -6.33 -33.51 0.79
CA VAL A 11 -6.63 -32.37 -0.10
C VAL A 11 -5.35 -31.82 -0.75
N TRP A 12 -4.26 -31.74 0.01
CA TRP A 12 -2.99 -31.21 -0.52
C TRP A 12 -2.18 -32.20 -1.34
N LYS A 13 -2.56 -33.48 -1.37
CA LYS A 13 -1.79 -34.54 -2.06
C LYS A 13 -1.75 -34.34 -3.57
N ASP A 14 -2.82 -33.81 -4.16
CA ASP A 14 -2.97 -33.65 -5.61
C ASP A 14 -2.25 -32.40 -6.15
N VAL A 15 -1.98 -31.42 -5.28
CA VAL A 15 -1.32 -30.14 -5.64
C VAL A 15 0.14 -30.09 -5.19
N LYS A 16 0.58 -31.06 -4.39
CA LYS A 16 1.97 -31.15 -3.93
C LYS A 16 2.84 -31.67 -5.05
N VAL A 17 3.70 -30.80 -5.58
CA VAL A 17 4.71 -31.14 -6.59
C VAL A 17 5.57 -32.30 -6.08
N GLN A 18 5.56 -33.43 -6.81
CA GLN A 18 6.33 -34.64 -6.46
C GLN A 18 7.78 -34.58 -6.96
N ASP A 19 8.03 -33.76 -7.99
CA ASP A 19 9.33 -33.64 -8.64
C ASP A 19 10.00 -32.30 -8.30
N LYS A 20 11.13 -32.35 -7.60
CA LYS A 20 11.88 -31.16 -7.14
C LYS A 20 12.79 -30.57 -8.23
N SER A 21 12.72 -31.06 -9.47
CA SER A 21 13.48 -30.53 -10.60
C SER A 21 12.99 -29.14 -11.02
N ALA A 22 13.42 -28.15 -10.23
CA ALA A 22 13.67 -26.76 -10.59
C ALA A 22 12.71 -26.11 -11.61
N ALA A 23 11.45 -25.93 -11.23
CA ALA A 23 10.78 -24.68 -11.61
C ALA A 23 11.53 -23.57 -10.87
N GLY A 24 12.28 -22.73 -11.60
CA GLY A 24 12.98 -21.59 -11.02
C GLY A 24 11.99 -20.79 -10.18
N LEU A 25 12.13 -20.85 -8.86
CA LEU A 25 11.26 -20.13 -7.95
C LEU A 25 11.44 -18.66 -8.28
N LYS A 26 10.41 -18.04 -8.88
CA LYS A 26 10.35 -16.58 -8.97
C LYS A 26 10.59 -16.07 -7.56
N LYS A 27 11.56 -15.18 -7.39
CA LYS A 27 11.86 -14.55 -6.11
C LYS A 27 10.58 -13.86 -5.66
N ILE A 28 9.90 -14.46 -4.70
CA ILE A 28 8.67 -13.92 -4.14
C ILE A 28 9.06 -12.67 -3.38
N ASN A 29 8.54 -11.51 -3.80
CA ASN A 29 8.70 -10.28 -3.04
C ASN A 29 7.67 -10.30 -1.90
N PHE A 30 8.14 -10.51 -0.67
CA PHE A 30 7.27 -10.63 0.50
C PHE A 30 6.42 -9.36 0.71
N ASP A 31 6.94 -8.20 0.31
CA ASP A 31 6.24 -6.91 0.41
C ASP A 31 5.04 -6.84 -0.55
N GLU A 32 5.15 -7.42 -1.75
CA GLU A 32 4.04 -7.54 -2.71
C GLU A 32 2.99 -8.53 -2.21
N ILE A 33 3.41 -9.63 -1.58
CA ILE A 33 2.50 -10.61 -0.98
C ILE A 33 1.72 -9.98 0.18
N ILE A 34 2.39 -9.33 1.13
CA ILE A 34 1.69 -8.71 2.26
C ILE A 34 0.71 -7.64 1.78
N SER A 35 1.13 -6.80 0.83
CA SER A 35 0.29 -5.74 0.28
C SER A 35 -0.92 -6.27 -0.51
N SER A 36 -0.76 -7.40 -1.22
CA SER A 36 -1.86 -8.06 -1.95
C SER A 36 -2.83 -8.83 -1.04
N ILE A 37 -2.36 -9.35 0.09
CA ILE A 37 -3.22 -10.07 1.05
C ILE A 37 -4.22 -9.12 1.73
N PHE A 38 -3.87 -7.85 1.90
CA PHE A 38 -4.72 -6.85 2.58
C PHE A 38 -5.65 -6.06 1.65
N THR A 39 -5.60 -6.28 0.34
CA THR A 39 -6.38 -5.53 -0.64
C THR A 39 -7.29 -6.44 -1.45
N THR A 40 -8.52 -6.00 -1.69
CA THR A 40 -9.47 -6.69 -2.56
C THR A 40 -9.45 -6.03 -3.94
N GLY A 41 -8.65 -6.57 -4.87
CA GLY A 41 -8.55 -6.08 -6.25
C GLY A 41 -7.20 -5.46 -6.61
N PRO A 42 -7.09 -4.79 -7.78
CA PRO A 42 -5.87 -4.11 -8.20
C PRO A 42 -5.44 -3.06 -7.17
N PHE A 43 -4.15 -3.03 -6.83
CA PHE A 43 -3.59 -2.10 -5.87
C PHE A 43 -2.16 -1.71 -6.27
N TYR A 44 -1.68 -0.64 -5.67
CA TYR A 44 -0.26 -0.29 -5.64
C TYR A 44 0.06 0.34 -4.28
N PHE A 45 1.33 0.36 -3.92
CA PHE A 45 1.82 1.06 -2.75
C PHE A 45 3.07 1.87 -3.10
N TYR A 46 3.39 2.83 -2.24
CA TYR A 46 4.60 3.62 -2.35
C TYR A 46 5.13 3.97 -0.95
N VAL A 47 6.42 4.28 -0.87
CA VAL A 47 7.08 4.74 0.35
C VAL A 47 7.64 6.14 0.08
N ILE A 48 7.20 7.12 0.86
CA ILE A 48 7.69 8.50 0.80
C ILE A 48 8.79 8.66 1.83
N ASP A 49 9.90 9.27 1.42
CA ASP A 49 10.88 9.89 2.32
C ASP A 49 10.45 11.34 2.55
N PHE A 50 10.04 11.66 3.78
CA PHE A 50 9.51 13.00 4.10
C PHE A 50 10.62 14.04 4.28
N SER A 51 11.88 13.63 4.44
CA SER A 51 13.01 14.56 4.55
C SER A 51 13.25 15.34 3.26
N ASN A 52 12.97 14.72 2.11
CA ASN A 52 13.20 15.27 0.77
C ASN A 52 11.99 15.16 -0.17
N MET A 53 10.86 14.64 0.31
CA MET A 53 9.62 14.41 -0.44
C MET A 53 9.78 13.48 -1.65
N SER A 54 10.82 12.64 -1.65
CA SER A 54 11.07 11.65 -2.70
C SER A 54 10.27 10.38 -2.47
N ILE A 55 10.11 9.59 -3.53
CA ILE A 55 9.49 8.27 -3.45
C ILE A 55 10.62 7.25 -3.51
N SER A 56 10.90 6.59 -2.39
CA SER A 56 11.96 5.59 -2.32
C SER A 56 11.55 4.28 -2.99
N HIS A 57 10.24 3.98 -2.98
CA HIS A 57 9.68 2.77 -3.56
C HIS A 57 8.31 3.05 -4.16
N LEU A 58 8.05 2.50 -5.34
CA LEU A 58 6.74 2.51 -6.01
C LEU A 58 6.53 1.13 -6.63
N SER A 59 5.49 0.42 -6.19
CA SER A 59 5.20 -0.93 -6.68
C SER A 59 4.73 -0.92 -8.14
N SER A 60 5.04 -1.98 -8.89
CA SER A 60 4.70 -2.12 -10.32
C SER A 60 3.21 -2.01 -10.65
N GLY A 61 2.32 -2.35 -9.71
CA GLY A 61 0.86 -2.23 -9.90
C GLY A 61 0.40 -0.80 -10.22
N PHE A 62 1.22 0.21 -9.92
CA PHE A 62 0.99 1.60 -10.32
C PHE A 62 0.89 1.73 -11.85
N GLU A 63 1.78 1.06 -12.59
CA GLU A 63 1.78 1.13 -14.06
C GLU A 63 0.51 0.52 -14.64
N ASP A 64 0.03 -0.57 -14.06
CA ASP A 64 -1.17 -1.28 -14.51
C ASP A 64 -2.44 -0.44 -14.28
N ILE A 65 -2.50 0.31 -13.17
CA ILE A 65 -3.68 1.10 -12.79
C ILE A 65 -3.73 2.45 -13.52
N HIS A 66 -2.58 3.11 -13.66
CA HIS A 66 -2.51 4.48 -14.18
C HIS A 66 -1.99 4.57 -15.62
N GLY A 67 -1.36 3.52 -16.15
CA GLY A 67 -0.73 3.53 -17.48
C GLY A 67 0.53 4.38 -17.58
N ILE A 68 1.09 4.81 -16.44
CA ILE A 68 2.27 5.66 -16.34
C ILE A 68 3.43 4.80 -15.86
N LYS A 69 4.59 4.90 -16.51
CA LYS A 69 5.78 4.15 -16.07
C LYS A 69 6.26 4.66 -14.72
N CYS A 70 6.61 3.77 -13.80
CA CYS A 70 7.11 4.14 -12.47
C CYS A 70 8.34 5.06 -12.56
N SER A 71 9.17 4.89 -13.60
CA SER A 71 10.34 5.73 -13.86
C SER A 71 10.02 7.19 -14.23
N GLN A 72 8.76 7.49 -14.57
CA GLN A 72 8.31 8.86 -14.84
C GLN A 72 7.92 9.61 -13.56
N ILE A 73 7.67 8.89 -12.46
CA ILE A 73 7.32 9.46 -11.16
C ILE A 73 8.60 9.83 -10.43
N LYS A 74 8.80 11.11 -10.14
CA LYS A 74 10.03 11.65 -9.54
C LYS A 74 9.85 11.96 -8.06
N ASN A 75 8.67 12.46 -7.68
CA ASN A 75 8.37 12.85 -6.31
C ASN A 75 6.88 12.73 -6.02
N ILE A 76 6.50 12.99 -4.78
CA ILE A 76 5.11 12.86 -4.33
C ILE A 76 4.12 13.75 -5.11
N ASN A 77 4.54 14.90 -5.63
CA ASN A 77 3.62 15.78 -6.37
C ASN A 77 3.12 15.11 -7.66
N ASP A 78 3.96 14.32 -8.33
CA ASP A 78 3.54 13.56 -9.53
C ASP A 78 2.40 12.57 -9.21
N LEU A 79 2.35 12.04 -7.98
CA LEU A 79 1.25 11.20 -7.51
C LEU A 79 0.02 12.02 -7.13
N LEU A 80 0.22 13.16 -6.45
CA LEU A 80 -0.87 14.05 -6.05
C LEU A 80 -1.62 14.65 -7.26
N ASP A 81 -0.92 14.88 -8.37
CA ASP A 81 -1.50 15.37 -9.63
C ASP A 81 -2.48 14.37 -10.27
N LEU A 82 -2.48 13.11 -9.85
CA LEU A 82 -3.43 12.09 -10.30
C LEU A 82 -4.77 12.19 -9.56
N ASN A 83 -4.85 12.93 -8.45
CA ASN A 83 -6.05 13.06 -7.65
C ASN A 83 -7.11 13.87 -8.37
N HIS A 84 -8.39 13.59 -8.09
CA HIS A 84 -9.46 14.42 -8.61
C HIS A 84 -9.40 15.81 -7.98
N PRO A 85 -9.44 16.91 -8.75
CA PRO A 85 -9.30 18.26 -8.21
C PRO A 85 -10.35 18.59 -7.13
N ASP A 86 -11.61 18.21 -7.35
CA ASP A 86 -12.68 18.41 -6.37
C ASP A 86 -12.49 17.64 -5.04
N ASP A 87 -11.63 16.62 -5.00
CA ASP A 87 -11.38 15.84 -3.79
C ASP A 87 -10.24 16.43 -2.94
N MET A 88 -9.48 17.40 -3.46
CA MET A 88 -8.28 17.91 -2.78
C MET A 88 -8.58 18.57 -1.43
N ASP A 89 -9.69 19.30 -1.31
CA ASP A 89 -10.12 19.90 -0.05
C ASP A 89 -10.49 18.81 0.99
N PHE A 90 -11.13 17.72 0.55
CA PHE A 90 -11.41 16.58 1.41
C PHE A 90 -10.12 15.87 1.84
N ILE A 91 -9.20 15.59 0.91
CA ILE A 91 -7.93 14.90 1.19
C ILE A 91 -7.14 15.68 2.24
N PHE A 92 -6.99 17.00 2.07
CA PHE A 92 -6.30 17.86 3.04
C PHE A 92 -6.94 17.78 4.43
N LYS A 93 -8.29 17.87 4.50
CA LYS A 93 -9.01 17.79 5.78
C LYS A 93 -8.92 16.42 6.42
N ALA A 94 -8.97 15.35 5.63
CA ALA A 94 -8.86 13.98 6.11
C ALA A 94 -7.48 13.71 6.71
N GLU A 95 -6.41 14.07 6.00
CA GLU A 95 -5.03 13.92 6.44
C GLU A 95 -4.76 14.74 7.71
N ALA A 96 -5.13 16.03 7.70
CA ALA A 96 -4.99 16.90 8.87
C ALA A 96 -5.76 16.36 10.08
N LYS A 97 -6.97 15.84 9.87
CA LYS A 97 -7.78 15.26 10.96
C LYS A 97 -7.16 13.99 11.53
N ALA A 98 -6.61 13.11 10.68
CA ALA A 98 -5.95 11.88 11.11
C ALA A 98 -4.72 12.20 11.98
N ILE A 99 -3.86 13.10 11.52
CA ILE A 99 -2.67 13.55 12.26
C ILE A 99 -3.07 14.25 13.57
N ASP A 100 -4.04 15.17 13.51
CA ASP A 100 -4.53 15.89 14.68
C ASP A 100 -5.11 14.95 15.74
N PHE A 101 -5.79 13.88 15.32
CA PHE A 101 -6.32 12.86 16.22
C PHE A 101 -5.19 12.10 16.94
N ILE A 102 -4.12 11.72 16.22
CA ILE A 102 -2.94 11.10 16.85
C ILE A 102 -2.33 12.05 17.88
N ILE A 103 -2.06 13.31 17.50
CA ILE A 103 -1.43 14.30 18.37
C ILE A 103 -2.27 14.57 19.62
N LYS A 104 -3.58 14.82 19.45
CA LYS A 104 -4.42 15.32 20.55
C LYS A 104 -5.09 14.23 21.38
N LYS A 105 -5.22 13.01 20.87
CA LYS A 105 -6.04 11.96 21.51
C LYS A 105 -5.31 10.66 21.78
N ILE A 106 -4.38 10.26 20.93
CA ILE A 106 -3.73 8.95 21.03
C ILE A 106 -2.34 9.03 21.67
N GLY A 107 -1.58 10.09 21.36
CA GLY A 107 -0.18 10.23 21.76
C GLY A 107 0.76 9.96 20.57
N LEU A 108 1.78 10.81 20.44
CA LEU A 108 2.75 10.75 19.34
C LEU A 108 3.62 9.49 19.39
N GLU A 109 3.84 8.94 20.58
CA GLU A 109 4.55 7.67 20.80
C GLU A 109 3.86 6.45 20.17
N LYS A 110 2.60 6.61 19.77
CA LYS A 110 1.82 5.59 19.07
C LYS A 110 1.68 5.86 17.57
N PHE A 111 2.30 6.90 17.02
CA PHE A 111 2.03 7.32 15.64
C PHE A 111 2.29 6.18 14.62
N THR A 112 3.35 5.40 14.81
CA THR A 112 3.68 4.24 13.95
C THR A 112 2.83 2.98 14.21
N SER A 113 1.94 3.01 15.21
CA SER A 113 1.06 1.89 15.58
C SER A 113 -0.34 2.00 14.98
N TYR A 114 -0.67 3.12 14.34
CA TYR A 114 -2.00 3.39 13.78
C TYR A 114 -1.95 3.61 12.28
N LYS A 115 -3.02 3.22 11.61
CA LYS A 115 -3.20 3.37 10.17
C LYS A 115 -4.27 4.43 9.89
N GLY A 116 -3.94 5.42 9.08
CA GLY A 116 -4.91 6.34 8.48
C GLY A 116 -5.56 5.67 7.28
N SER A 117 -6.88 5.87 7.08
CA SER A 117 -7.58 5.36 5.91
C SER A 117 -8.75 6.26 5.55
N TYR A 118 -8.84 6.60 4.27
CA TYR A 118 -9.91 7.39 3.70
C TYR A 118 -9.98 7.13 2.19
N ASN A 119 -11.11 7.46 1.57
CA ASN A 119 -11.34 7.20 0.15
C ASN A 119 -11.37 8.50 -0.63
N PHE A 120 -10.74 8.52 -1.80
CA PHE A 120 -10.82 9.64 -2.74
C PHE A 120 -10.62 9.13 -4.17
N ARG A 121 -10.88 9.99 -5.14
CA ARG A 121 -10.81 9.63 -6.54
C ARG A 121 -9.42 9.88 -7.12
N ILE A 122 -8.91 8.88 -7.85
CA ILE A 122 -7.63 8.95 -8.57
C ILE A 122 -7.88 8.60 -10.04
N LYS A 123 -7.17 9.28 -10.94
CA LYS A 123 -7.24 9.07 -12.39
C LYS A 123 -6.67 7.72 -12.78
N THR A 124 -7.42 6.91 -13.52
CA THR A 124 -6.98 5.62 -14.05
C THR A 124 -6.52 5.71 -15.50
N ILE A 125 -5.93 4.61 -16.00
CA ILE A 125 -5.39 4.48 -17.37
C ILE A 125 -6.40 4.83 -18.47
N ASP A 126 -7.69 4.61 -18.24
CA ASP A 126 -8.78 4.97 -19.16
C ASP A 126 -9.16 6.47 -19.11
N GLY A 127 -8.46 7.27 -18.32
CA GLY A 127 -8.68 8.70 -18.15
C GLY A 127 -9.84 9.04 -17.20
N THR A 128 -10.56 8.05 -16.67
CA THR A 128 -11.64 8.25 -15.71
C THR A 128 -11.11 8.36 -14.29
N TYR A 129 -11.92 8.89 -13.38
CA TYR A 129 -11.61 8.96 -11.96
C TYR A 129 -12.39 7.89 -11.20
N ARG A 130 -11.69 7.02 -10.48
CA ARG A 130 -12.29 5.92 -9.70
C ARG A 130 -12.00 6.11 -8.23
N LEU A 131 -12.87 5.59 -7.36
CA LEU A 131 -12.68 5.68 -5.92
C LEU A 131 -11.65 4.65 -5.46
N PHE A 132 -10.58 5.12 -4.81
CA PHE A 132 -9.55 4.29 -4.21
C PHE A 132 -9.69 4.32 -2.69
N ASN A 133 -9.42 3.19 -2.04
CA ASN A 133 -9.20 3.14 -0.60
C ASN A 133 -7.74 3.42 -0.31
N HIS A 134 -7.45 4.65 0.09
CA HIS A 134 -6.11 5.03 0.52
C HIS A 134 -5.88 4.63 1.97
N GLN A 135 -4.69 4.10 2.23
CA GLN A 135 -4.24 3.71 3.55
C GLN A 135 -2.79 4.15 3.74
N ALA A 136 -2.51 4.79 4.87
CA ALA A 136 -1.19 5.29 5.22
C ALA A 136 -0.77 4.80 6.61
N LEU A 137 0.50 4.41 6.72
CA LEU A 137 1.16 4.03 7.96
C LEU A 137 2.45 4.85 8.09
N ALA A 138 2.64 5.50 9.23
CA ALA A 138 3.94 6.07 9.56
C ALA A 138 4.93 4.93 9.87
N LEU A 139 6.01 4.84 9.11
CA LEU A 139 7.02 3.79 9.29
C LEU A 139 8.10 4.22 10.29
N LEU A 140 8.63 5.43 10.13
CA LEU A 140 9.65 6.02 10.99
C LEU A 140 9.32 7.47 11.32
N VAL A 141 9.81 7.89 12.49
CA VAL A 141 9.76 9.27 12.96
C VAL A 141 11.06 9.62 13.69
N ASP A 142 11.44 10.89 13.71
CA ASP A 142 12.56 11.41 14.48
C ASP A 142 12.25 11.49 16.00
N GLU A 143 13.20 11.98 16.80
CA GLU A 143 13.04 12.18 18.25
C GLU A 143 11.92 13.17 18.64
N ASN A 144 11.46 14.01 17.70
CA ASN A 144 10.37 14.96 17.87
C ASN A 144 9.06 14.48 17.22
N TYR A 145 8.99 13.20 16.83
CA TYR A 145 7.86 12.57 16.16
C TYR A 145 7.50 13.19 14.80
N LYS A 146 8.48 13.70 14.06
CA LYS A 146 8.33 14.13 12.66
C LYS A 146 8.61 12.96 11.73
N LEU A 147 7.82 12.83 10.66
CA LEU A 147 8.01 11.79 9.64
C LEU A 147 9.36 11.98 8.96
N ILE A 148 10.08 10.87 8.78
CA ILE A 148 11.36 10.79 8.07
C ILE A 148 11.30 9.68 7.03
#